data_AF-A0A2N0HEC7-F1
#
_entry.id   AF-A0A2N0HEC7-F1
#
_cell.length_a   1.000
_cell.length_b   1.000
_cell.length_c   1.000
_cell.angle_alpha   90.00
_cell.angle_beta   90.00
_cell.angle_gamma   90.00
#
_symmetry.space_group_name_H-M   'P 1'
#
loop_
_entity.id
_entity.type
_entity.pdbx_description
1 polymer ?
#
loop_
_entity_poly.entity_id
_entity_poly.type
_entity_poly.pdbx_seq_one_letter_code
_entity_poly.pdbx_strand_id
1 'polypeptide(L)'
;MKTIKYKYFFIAIAMASLGSCSNEFVDVKPEGSFLTDSYYKNEEQATAALVGVYDPIRKNSGGFDNIITMMNAGSDDFYSGGGGSTDGQGIQDFSTHSLTSISIQGSLWNDHYQGILRANILLEKLPTVAMSDALKSRFTSETKALRGIYYFNLVRMFKNIPLLLEPLQKANMYDVLQATPEAVYAQIEKDLTEAIPSLPTSVSAATESGRLTKGAAQAMLGKVYLFEGKKVEAAAVLAEVNGTPGEVNQYGNKLLDSFSDLWVVSNKFNAESLIEVSHTSAGNSDWGFWGSGRDEGNSVNIMVGPRTYSKTGDLAPDLPSGWAFNVATQNLYDAIKTDPRFEATILDIKALQADKQADYIPAYQDTGYFLNKFLPRKGDVRTGGGAAELNYKQNTYVIRLADTYLMEAEALGSGTRAQALLDAVRARVGLPSVPVTLQAIKLERRMEFAGEGLRFFDLVRWGDAGTVLANRGFETGVDEIFPIPTRELQGTKLKQNPGYN
;
A
#
# COMPACT_ATOMS: atom_id res chain seq x y z
N MET A 1 80.59 -29.10 -12.37
CA MET A 1 79.67 -28.11 -13.01
C MET A 1 78.42 -28.74 -13.66
N LYS A 2 77.73 -29.71 -13.03
CA LYS A 2 76.51 -30.33 -13.60
C LYS A 2 75.23 -30.13 -12.78
N THR A 3 75.31 -29.65 -11.54
CA THR A 3 74.15 -29.46 -10.64
C THR A 3 73.50 -28.07 -10.74
N ILE A 4 74.17 -27.09 -11.35
CA ILE A 4 73.64 -25.72 -11.48
C ILE A 4 72.58 -25.62 -12.59
N LYS A 5 72.66 -26.44 -13.65
CA LYS A 5 71.69 -26.39 -14.76
C LYS A 5 70.30 -26.96 -14.42
N TYR A 6 70.20 -27.88 -13.46
CA TYR A 6 68.90 -28.42 -13.03
C TYR A 6 68.12 -27.47 -12.12
N LYS A 7 68.82 -26.65 -11.30
CA LYS A 7 68.15 -25.63 -10.45
C LYS A 7 67.42 -24.58 -11.28
N TYR A 8 68.03 -24.09 -12.37
CA TYR A 8 67.37 -23.12 -13.25
C TYR A 8 66.25 -23.73 -14.11
N PHE A 9 66.34 -25.03 -14.44
CA PHE A 9 65.29 -25.75 -15.15
C PHE A 9 64.03 -25.96 -14.27
N PHE A 10 64.21 -26.33 -12.99
CA PHE A 10 63.10 -26.45 -12.04
C PHE A 10 62.48 -25.09 -11.68
N ILE A 11 63.27 -24.01 -11.61
CA ILE A 11 62.76 -22.64 -11.38
C ILE A 11 61.98 -22.12 -12.60
N ALA A 12 62.40 -22.45 -13.82
CA ALA A 12 61.67 -22.08 -15.04
C ALA A 12 60.33 -22.84 -15.19
N ILE A 13 60.27 -24.12 -14.78
CA ILE A 13 59.03 -24.91 -14.76
C ILE A 13 58.08 -24.41 -13.67
N ALA A 14 58.59 -24.02 -12.50
CA ALA A 14 57.78 -23.45 -11.42
C ALA A 14 57.24 -22.04 -11.74
N MET A 15 57.96 -21.24 -12.54
CA MET A 15 57.45 -19.96 -13.05
C MET A 15 56.44 -20.11 -14.20
N ALA A 16 56.54 -21.16 -15.02
CA ALA A 16 55.58 -21.44 -16.09
C ALA A 16 54.22 -21.96 -15.56
N SER A 17 54.18 -22.53 -14.35
CA SER A 17 52.93 -22.95 -13.70
C SER A 17 52.12 -21.82 -13.05
N LEU A 18 52.63 -20.58 -13.01
CA LEU A 18 51.93 -19.42 -12.45
C LEU A 18 51.09 -18.64 -13.48
N GLY A 19 51.09 -19.05 -14.75
CA GLY A 19 50.37 -18.39 -15.85
C GLY A 19 49.06 -19.05 -16.27
N SER A 20 48.57 -20.07 -15.56
CA SER A 20 47.37 -20.83 -15.94
C SER A 20 46.17 -20.61 -15.00
N CYS A 21 46.02 -19.41 -14.46
CA CYS A 21 44.69 -18.98 -14.03
C CYS A 21 43.93 -18.58 -15.30
N SER A 22 43.11 -19.50 -15.83
CA SER A 22 42.07 -19.11 -16.77
C SER A 22 41.17 -18.06 -16.10
N ASN A 23 40.63 -17.11 -16.88
CA ASN A 23 39.73 -16.06 -16.37
C ASN A 23 38.51 -16.63 -15.60
N GLU A 24 38.21 -17.93 -15.73
CA GLU A 24 37.15 -18.62 -14.99
C GLU A 24 37.38 -18.69 -13.46
N PHE A 25 38.60 -18.53 -12.96
CA PHE A 25 38.85 -18.51 -11.51
C PHE A 25 38.60 -17.13 -10.86
N VAL A 26 38.52 -16.07 -11.67
CA VAL A 26 38.27 -14.70 -11.20
C VAL A 26 36.84 -14.24 -11.53
N ASP A 27 36.23 -14.80 -12.58
CA ASP A 27 34.80 -14.67 -12.84
C ASP A 27 34.00 -15.74 -12.09
N VAL A 28 33.84 -15.54 -10.77
CA VAL A 28 32.79 -16.23 -10.03
C VAL A 28 31.45 -15.69 -10.51
N LYS A 29 30.86 -16.30 -11.55
CA LYS A 29 29.43 -16.16 -11.83
C LYS A 29 28.73 -16.66 -10.57
N PRO A 30 27.92 -15.86 -9.86
CA PRO A 30 27.36 -16.33 -8.61
C PRO A 30 26.40 -17.47 -8.92
N GLU A 31 26.75 -18.70 -8.52
CA GLU A 31 25.88 -19.85 -8.64
C GLU A 31 24.60 -19.58 -7.84
N GLY A 32 23.45 -19.64 -8.51
CA GLY A 32 22.16 -19.25 -7.94
C GLY A 32 21.74 -17.80 -8.12
N SER A 33 22.58 -16.95 -8.73
CA SER A 33 22.16 -15.63 -9.22
C SER A 33 21.98 -15.65 -10.74
N PHE A 34 20.85 -15.17 -11.22
CA PHE A 34 20.69 -14.92 -12.64
C PHE A 34 21.18 -13.51 -12.94
N LEU A 35 22.21 -13.37 -13.76
CA LEU A 35 22.58 -12.06 -14.30
C LEU A 35 21.37 -11.51 -15.08
N THR A 36 21.00 -10.26 -14.84
CA THR A 36 19.85 -9.58 -15.49
C THR A 36 19.88 -9.76 -17.00
N ASP A 37 21.07 -9.73 -17.61
CA ASP A 37 21.27 -9.91 -19.06
C ASP A 37 20.93 -11.32 -19.58
N SER A 38 20.80 -12.30 -18.69
CA SER A 38 20.60 -13.71 -19.03
C SER A 38 19.34 -14.33 -18.40
N TYR A 39 18.58 -13.56 -17.62
CA TYR A 39 17.41 -14.04 -16.89
C TYR A 39 16.12 -14.04 -17.72
N TYR A 40 15.89 -13.02 -18.54
CA TYR A 40 14.60 -12.81 -19.21
C TYR A 40 14.50 -13.58 -20.53
N LYS A 41 14.46 -14.91 -20.48
CA LYS A 41 14.47 -15.74 -21.71
C LYS A 41 13.10 -16.28 -22.10
N ASN A 42 12.25 -16.58 -21.13
CA ASN A 42 10.97 -17.26 -21.37
C ASN A 42 9.82 -16.66 -20.52
N GLU A 43 8.62 -17.15 -20.79
CA GLU A 43 7.38 -16.71 -20.12
C GLU A 43 7.41 -16.92 -18.60
N GLU A 44 7.95 -18.04 -18.11
CA GLU A 44 8.05 -18.34 -16.68
C GLU A 44 8.90 -17.29 -15.94
N GLN A 45 10.06 -16.97 -16.50
CA GLN A 45 10.97 -15.96 -15.95
C GLN A 45 10.37 -14.55 -16.01
N ALA A 46 9.67 -14.21 -17.09
CA ALA A 46 8.95 -12.95 -17.18
C ALA A 46 7.78 -12.89 -16.18
N THR A 47 7.12 -14.01 -15.91
CA THR A 47 6.04 -14.10 -14.91
C THR A 47 6.59 -13.89 -13.51
N ALA A 48 7.69 -14.56 -13.14
CA ALA A 48 8.36 -14.36 -11.86
C ALA A 48 8.84 -12.91 -11.68
N ALA A 49 9.37 -12.30 -12.74
CA ALA A 49 9.75 -10.89 -12.71
C ALA A 49 8.54 -9.95 -12.52
N LEU A 50 7.42 -10.22 -13.20
CA LEU A 50 6.17 -9.46 -13.01
C LEU A 50 5.65 -9.59 -11.57
N VAL A 51 5.68 -10.79 -10.98
CA VAL A 51 5.36 -10.98 -9.55
C VAL A 51 6.26 -10.11 -8.67
N GLY A 52 7.56 -10.05 -8.97
CA GLY A 52 8.48 -9.15 -8.30
C GLY A 52 8.11 -7.66 -8.45
N VAL A 53 7.46 -7.25 -9.54
CA VAL A 53 6.91 -5.89 -9.69
C VAL A 53 5.65 -5.71 -8.86
N TYR A 54 4.81 -6.73 -8.67
CA TYR A 54 3.62 -6.68 -7.80
C TYR A 54 3.98 -6.59 -6.31
N ASP A 55 5.02 -7.31 -5.86
CA ASP A 55 5.34 -7.48 -4.44
C ASP A 55 5.34 -6.19 -3.59
N PRO A 56 5.92 -5.06 -4.04
CA PRO A 56 5.95 -3.82 -3.25
C PRO A 56 4.57 -3.22 -2.95
N ILE A 57 3.51 -3.62 -3.66
CA ILE A 57 2.14 -3.22 -3.31
C ILE A 57 1.74 -3.68 -1.89
N ARG A 58 2.40 -4.71 -1.35
CA ARG A 58 2.23 -5.15 0.05
C ARG A 58 2.58 -4.07 1.06
N LYS A 59 3.31 -3.01 0.69
CA LYS A 59 3.57 -1.84 1.55
C LYS A 59 2.30 -1.16 2.06
N ASN A 60 1.14 -1.45 1.45
CA ASN A 60 -0.16 -1.02 1.95
C ASN A 60 -0.42 -1.47 3.40
N SER A 61 -0.03 -2.71 3.76
CA SER A 61 -0.34 -3.34 5.05
C SER A 61 0.72 -4.32 5.59
N GLY A 62 1.83 -4.52 4.88
CA GLY A 62 2.95 -5.37 5.25
C GLY A 62 4.06 -4.59 5.94
N GLY A 63 4.69 -5.22 6.94
CA GLY A 63 5.69 -4.60 7.80
C GLY A 63 5.12 -3.54 8.75
N PHE A 64 5.96 -3.09 9.68
CA PHE A 64 5.61 -2.04 10.65
C PHE A 64 5.27 -0.71 9.96
N ASP A 65 6.12 -0.28 9.02
CA ASP A 65 6.01 1.00 8.30
C ASP A 65 4.99 0.94 7.14
N ASN A 66 3.81 0.38 7.36
CA ASN A 66 2.79 0.25 6.30
C ASN A 66 1.95 1.52 6.12
N ILE A 67 1.42 1.72 4.91
CA ILE A 67 0.67 2.94 4.55
C ILE A 67 -0.60 3.08 5.38
N ILE A 68 -1.40 2.03 5.55
CA ILE A 68 -2.69 2.12 6.24
C ILE A 68 -2.51 2.67 7.65
N THR A 69 -1.61 2.06 8.44
CA THR A 69 -1.44 2.46 9.84
C THR A 69 -0.83 3.85 10.00
N MET A 70 0.13 4.18 9.14
CA MET A 70 0.75 5.50 9.09
C MET A 70 -0.28 6.57 8.73
N MET A 71 -1.07 6.39 7.67
CA MET A 71 -2.06 7.39 7.24
C MET A 71 -3.24 7.54 8.21
N ASN A 72 -3.61 6.46 8.91
CA ASN A 72 -4.60 6.54 9.97
C ASN A 72 -4.08 7.41 11.13
N ALA A 73 -2.82 7.23 11.54
CA ALA A 73 -2.25 7.94 12.69
C ALA A 73 -2.21 9.47 12.50
N GLY A 74 -1.90 9.95 11.29
CA GLY A 74 -1.90 11.40 10.97
C GLY A 74 -3.28 11.99 10.67
N SER A 75 -4.36 11.22 10.80
CA SER A 75 -5.73 11.70 10.58
C SER A 75 -6.41 12.17 11.87
N ASP A 76 -7.61 12.72 11.76
CA ASP A 76 -8.51 13.05 12.88
C ASP A 76 -9.23 11.83 13.46
N ASP A 77 -9.12 10.68 12.80
CA ASP A 77 -9.86 9.47 13.14
C ASP A 77 -9.12 8.56 14.12
N PHE A 78 -7.79 8.57 14.11
CA PHE A 78 -6.96 7.70 14.94
C PHE A 78 -5.78 8.44 15.56
N TYR A 79 -5.38 7.99 16.74
CA TYR A 79 -4.04 8.26 17.26
C TYR A 79 -3.06 7.19 16.75
N SER A 80 -1.75 7.44 16.86
CA SER A 80 -0.73 6.41 16.65
C SER A 80 -0.97 5.21 17.56
N GLY A 81 -1.14 5.46 18.86
CA GLY A 81 -1.25 4.40 19.87
C GLY A 81 0.11 3.77 20.19
N GLY A 82 0.15 2.45 20.35
CA GLY A 82 1.38 1.71 20.59
C GLY A 82 1.77 1.64 22.08
N GLY A 83 2.94 1.09 22.36
CA GLY A 83 3.42 0.86 23.73
C GLY A 83 3.92 2.11 24.47
N GLY A 84 4.11 3.21 23.75
CA GLY A 84 4.64 4.47 24.29
C GLY A 84 4.89 5.50 23.20
N SER A 85 5.21 6.73 23.59
CA SER A 85 5.46 7.85 22.67
C SER A 85 6.70 7.68 21.79
N THR A 86 7.51 6.64 22.00
CA THR A 86 8.70 6.30 21.21
C THR A 86 8.55 4.97 20.46
N ASP A 87 7.38 4.32 20.53
CA ASP A 87 7.10 3.05 19.85
C ASP A 87 6.77 3.32 18.37
N GLY A 88 7.82 3.37 17.55
CA GLY A 88 7.75 3.76 16.15
C GLY A 88 7.82 5.28 15.96
N GLN A 89 9.01 5.88 16.05
CA GLN A 89 9.16 7.33 16.10
C GLN A 89 8.41 8.09 15.00
N GLY A 90 8.47 7.66 13.72
CA GLY A 90 7.80 8.41 12.66
C GLY A 90 6.28 8.31 12.68
N ILE A 91 5.68 7.19 13.09
CA ILE A 91 4.21 7.11 13.27
C ILE A 91 3.76 7.96 14.47
N GLN A 92 4.57 8.02 15.54
CA GLN A 92 4.31 8.87 16.70
C GLN A 92 4.42 10.35 16.35
N ASP A 93 5.46 10.74 15.63
CA ASP A 93 5.67 12.12 15.18
C ASP A 93 4.58 12.53 14.18
N PHE A 94 4.22 11.65 13.24
CA PHE A 94 3.16 11.94 12.28
C PHE A 94 1.78 12.10 12.95
N SER A 95 1.49 11.31 14.00
CA SER A 95 0.29 11.47 14.83
C SER A 95 0.21 12.83 15.54
N THR A 96 1.33 13.52 15.71
CA THR A 96 1.40 14.84 16.36
C THR A 96 1.87 15.94 15.40
N HIS A 97 1.89 15.64 14.09
CA HIS A 97 2.37 16.52 13.03
C HIS A 97 3.73 17.17 13.35
N SER A 98 4.66 16.38 13.88
CA SER A 98 6.02 16.78 14.25
C SER A 98 7.09 15.98 13.48
N LEU A 99 6.69 15.41 12.35
CA LEU A 99 7.54 14.55 11.52
C LEU A 99 8.76 15.33 11.01
N THR A 100 9.93 14.71 11.05
CA THR A 100 11.18 15.30 10.56
C THR A 100 11.80 14.42 9.47
N SER A 101 12.78 14.96 8.75
CA SER A 101 13.58 14.17 7.80
C SER A 101 14.34 13.01 8.45
N ILE A 102 14.51 13.04 9.77
CA ILE A 102 15.21 11.99 10.54
C ILE A 102 14.23 10.91 10.97
N SER A 103 13.01 11.29 11.40
CA SER A 103 12.03 10.35 11.94
C SER A 103 11.13 9.69 10.89
N ILE A 104 10.99 10.27 9.69
CA ILE A 104 10.28 9.63 8.58
C ILE A 104 10.94 8.30 8.17
N GLN A 105 10.11 7.28 8.02
CA GLN A 105 10.52 5.92 7.64
C GLN A 105 11.00 5.92 6.18
N GLY A 106 12.28 5.67 5.97
CA GLY A 106 12.86 5.59 4.63
C GLY A 106 12.24 4.50 3.75
N SER A 107 11.63 3.47 4.34
CA SER A 107 10.96 2.37 3.62
C SER A 107 9.73 2.85 2.83
N LEU A 108 9.04 3.92 3.27
CA LEU A 108 7.93 4.54 2.53
C LEU A 108 8.39 5.18 1.21
N TRP A 109 9.66 5.55 1.11
CA TRP A 109 10.30 6.02 -0.13
C TRP A 109 10.90 4.86 -0.92
N ASN A 110 11.74 4.07 -0.25
CA ASN A 110 12.59 3.07 -0.88
C ASN A 110 11.84 1.88 -1.47
N ASP A 111 10.77 1.41 -0.82
CA ASP A 111 10.02 0.24 -1.30
C ASP A 111 9.26 0.55 -2.60
N HIS A 112 8.74 1.78 -2.73
CA HIS A 112 8.10 2.24 -3.96
C HIS A 112 9.10 2.43 -5.10
N TYR A 113 10.27 3.02 -4.83
CA TYR A 113 11.34 3.11 -5.83
C TYR A 113 11.91 1.75 -6.22
N GLN A 114 11.93 0.77 -5.31
CA GLN A 114 12.26 -0.61 -5.65
C GLN A 114 11.24 -1.19 -6.64
N GLY A 115 9.94 -0.97 -6.43
CA GLY A 115 8.90 -1.37 -7.39
C GLY A 115 9.06 -0.70 -8.76
N ILE A 116 9.34 0.61 -8.78
CA ILE A 116 9.60 1.38 -10.00
C ILE A 116 10.84 0.84 -10.74
N LEU A 117 11.93 0.56 -10.04
CA LEU A 117 13.14 -0.02 -10.65
C LEU A 117 12.84 -1.38 -11.29
N ARG A 118 12.13 -2.27 -10.58
CA ARG A 118 11.72 -3.58 -11.11
C ARG A 118 10.83 -3.42 -12.33
N ALA A 119 9.90 -2.47 -12.31
CA ALA A 119 9.04 -2.15 -13.45
C ALA A 119 9.84 -1.66 -14.66
N ASN A 120 10.78 -0.74 -14.46
CA ASN A 120 11.62 -0.20 -15.53
C ASN A 120 12.48 -1.30 -16.18
N ILE A 121 13.09 -2.18 -15.38
CA ILE A 121 13.86 -3.32 -15.90
C ILE A 121 12.94 -4.24 -16.70
N LEU A 122 11.77 -4.59 -16.17
CA LEU A 122 10.86 -5.50 -16.87
C LEU A 122 10.37 -4.90 -18.20
N LEU A 123 10.02 -3.62 -18.23
CA LEU A 123 9.63 -2.92 -19.47
C LEU A 123 10.75 -2.88 -20.51
N GLU A 124 12.01 -2.73 -20.08
CA GLU A 124 13.17 -2.80 -20.98
C GLU A 124 13.35 -4.20 -21.57
N LYS A 125 13.16 -5.26 -20.77
CA LYS A 125 13.47 -6.64 -21.18
C LYS A 125 12.33 -7.35 -21.92
N LEU A 126 11.06 -7.07 -21.57
CA LEU A 126 9.86 -7.72 -22.12
C LEU A 126 9.82 -7.87 -23.66
N PRO A 127 10.21 -6.86 -24.46
CA PRO A 127 10.17 -6.98 -25.92
C PRO A 127 10.97 -8.17 -26.46
N THR A 128 12.07 -8.51 -25.79
CA THR A 128 13.01 -9.56 -26.23
C THR A 128 12.70 -10.96 -25.70
N VAL A 129 11.77 -11.09 -24.75
CA VAL A 129 11.40 -12.38 -24.13
C VAL A 129 10.70 -13.29 -25.15
N ALA A 130 10.99 -14.59 -25.16
CA ALA A 130 10.25 -15.57 -25.96
C ALA A 130 8.90 -15.91 -25.29
N MET A 131 7.85 -15.18 -25.67
CA MET A 131 6.46 -15.37 -25.22
C MET A 131 5.49 -14.76 -26.24
N SER A 132 4.20 -15.06 -26.15
CA SER A 132 3.19 -14.53 -27.09
C SER A 132 3.04 -13.01 -27.00
N ASP A 133 2.76 -12.34 -28.11
CA ASP A 133 2.58 -10.88 -28.15
C ASP A 133 1.41 -10.42 -27.26
N ALA A 134 0.35 -11.23 -27.16
CA ALA A 134 -0.77 -10.97 -26.26
C ALA A 134 -0.32 -10.93 -24.80
N LEU A 135 0.50 -11.89 -24.37
CA LEU A 135 1.03 -11.90 -23.01
C LEU A 135 2.06 -10.78 -22.78
N LYS A 136 2.92 -10.46 -23.78
CA LYS A 136 3.81 -9.29 -23.69
C LYS A 136 3.02 -8.00 -23.48
N SER A 137 1.94 -7.82 -24.23
CA SER A 137 1.08 -6.64 -24.11
C SER A 137 0.42 -6.55 -22.74
N ARG A 138 -0.12 -7.68 -22.25
CA ARG A 138 -0.71 -7.78 -20.90
C ARG A 138 0.33 -7.46 -19.82
N PHE A 139 1.51 -8.09 -19.86
CA PHE A 139 2.57 -7.88 -18.85
C PHE A 139 3.09 -6.44 -18.88
N THR A 140 3.26 -5.86 -20.07
CA THR A 140 3.62 -4.44 -20.24
C THR A 140 2.58 -3.54 -19.56
N SER A 141 1.31 -3.85 -19.75
CA SER A 141 0.20 -3.07 -19.19
C SER A 141 0.12 -3.18 -17.66
N GLU A 142 0.21 -4.38 -17.11
CA GLU A 142 0.27 -4.59 -15.65
C GLU A 142 1.48 -3.86 -15.05
N THR A 143 2.64 -3.95 -15.70
CA THR A 143 3.88 -3.31 -15.24
C THR A 143 3.76 -1.79 -15.22
N LYS A 144 3.20 -1.18 -16.29
CA LYS A 144 2.94 0.27 -16.34
C LYS A 144 1.95 0.69 -15.26
N ALA A 145 0.83 -0.02 -15.13
CA ALA A 145 -0.17 0.32 -14.12
C ALA A 145 0.40 0.25 -12.69
N LEU A 146 1.20 -0.77 -12.36
CA LEU A 146 1.91 -0.86 -11.08
C LEU A 146 2.92 0.28 -10.88
N ARG A 147 3.69 0.63 -11.91
CA ARG A 147 4.60 1.79 -11.86
C ARG A 147 3.84 3.08 -11.58
N GLY A 148 2.68 3.27 -12.21
CA GLY A 148 1.77 4.38 -11.94
C GLY A 148 1.28 4.40 -10.48
N ILE A 149 0.91 3.25 -9.92
CA ILE A 149 0.50 3.13 -8.50
C ILE A 149 1.65 3.52 -7.55
N TYR A 150 2.87 3.08 -7.84
CA TYR A 150 4.04 3.41 -7.01
C TYR A 150 4.40 4.88 -7.05
N TYR A 151 4.37 5.49 -8.24
CA TYR A 151 4.54 6.93 -8.38
C TYR A 151 3.41 7.71 -7.71
N PHE A 152 2.16 7.24 -7.82
CA PHE A 152 1.02 7.88 -7.16
C PHE A 152 1.18 7.90 -5.63
N ASN A 153 1.65 6.80 -5.04
CA ASN A 153 1.98 6.75 -3.61
C ASN A 153 3.10 7.73 -3.24
N LEU A 154 4.17 7.81 -4.03
CA LEU A 154 5.28 8.72 -3.77
C LEU A 154 4.87 10.19 -3.91
N VAL A 155 4.14 10.57 -4.96
CA VAL A 155 3.78 11.97 -5.20
C VAL A 155 2.77 12.48 -4.17
N ARG A 156 1.81 11.64 -3.73
CA ARG A 156 0.84 12.06 -2.70
C ARG A 156 1.44 12.11 -1.28
N MET A 157 2.53 11.40 -1.02
CA MET A 157 3.25 11.46 0.27
C MET A 157 4.33 12.54 0.25
N PHE A 158 5.17 12.61 -0.78
CA PHE A 158 6.37 13.45 -0.79
C PHE A 158 6.34 14.60 -1.80
N LYS A 159 5.43 14.58 -2.78
CA LYS A 159 5.24 15.58 -3.84
C LYS A 159 6.44 15.81 -4.76
N ASN A 160 7.57 16.26 -4.24
CA ASN A 160 8.78 16.55 -5.01
C ASN A 160 9.68 15.30 -5.06
N ILE A 161 9.53 14.50 -6.12
CA ILE A 161 10.21 13.21 -6.26
C ILE A 161 10.94 13.09 -7.62
N PRO A 162 12.03 12.30 -7.70
CA PRO A 162 12.61 11.91 -8.99
C PRO A 162 11.67 11.13 -9.90
N LEU A 163 11.69 11.44 -11.21
CA LEU A 163 10.98 10.68 -12.24
C LEU A 163 11.96 9.79 -13.01
N LEU A 164 12.02 8.52 -12.63
CA LEU A 164 12.90 7.48 -13.18
C LEU A 164 12.12 6.50 -14.07
N LEU A 165 12.33 6.54 -15.38
CA LEU A 165 11.60 5.70 -16.34
C LEU A 165 12.46 4.61 -16.98
N GLU A 166 13.75 4.62 -16.67
CA GLU A 166 14.76 3.66 -17.10
C GLU A 166 15.57 3.21 -15.88
N PRO A 167 16.23 2.04 -15.92
CA PRO A 167 17.13 1.62 -14.85
C PRO A 167 18.31 2.60 -14.68
N LEU A 168 18.52 3.08 -13.45
CA LEU A 168 19.65 3.97 -13.15
C LEU A 168 20.99 3.31 -13.44
N GLN A 169 21.91 4.07 -14.03
CA GLN A 169 23.28 3.65 -14.28
C GLN A 169 24.19 4.18 -13.17
N LYS A 170 25.26 3.46 -12.84
CA LYS A 170 26.24 3.90 -11.83
C LYS A 170 26.81 5.30 -12.14
N ALA A 171 26.93 5.63 -13.43
CA ALA A 171 27.50 6.87 -13.89
C ALA A 171 26.62 8.12 -13.61
N ASN A 172 25.30 7.96 -13.48
CA ASN A 172 24.37 9.09 -13.36
C ASN A 172 23.47 9.04 -12.11
N MET A 173 23.64 8.04 -11.24
CA MET A 173 22.79 7.87 -10.05
C MET A 173 22.88 9.03 -9.05
N TYR A 174 24.01 9.75 -9.01
CA TYR A 174 24.20 10.92 -8.14
C TYR A 174 23.71 12.24 -8.75
N ASP A 175 23.35 12.24 -10.04
CA ASP A 175 22.92 13.44 -10.77
C ASP A 175 21.39 13.57 -10.87
N VAL A 176 20.65 12.64 -10.26
CA VAL A 176 19.19 12.59 -10.29
C VAL A 176 18.59 13.83 -9.62
N LEU A 177 17.64 14.46 -10.31
CA LEU A 177 16.88 15.62 -9.84
C LEU A 177 15.41 15.24 -9.59
N GLN A 178 14.75 15.98 -8.70
CA GLN A 178 13.30 15.92 -8.55
C GLN A 178 12.62 16.48 -9.81
N ALA A 179 11.56 15.81 -10.26
CA ALA A 179 10.67 16.33 -11.29
C ALA A 179 9.62 17.24 -10.65
N THR A 180 8.93 18.04 -11.47
CA THR A 180 7.74 18.75 -10.99
C THR A 180 6.61 17.75 -10.72
N PRO A 181 5.73 18.00 -9.74
CA PRO A 181 4.59 17.11 -9.48
C PRO A 181 3.73 16.88 -10.73
N GLU A 182 3.55 17.91 -11.57
CA GLU A 182 2.77 17.83 -12.81
C GLU A 182 3.40 16.86 -13.81
N ALA A 183 4.74 16.79 -13.90
CA ALA A 183 5.42 15.84 -14.77
C ALA A 183 5.29 14.40 -14.26
N VAL A 184 5.29 14.21 -12.93
CA VAL A 184 5.05 12.91 -12.30
C VAL A 184 3.62 12.44 -12.57
N TYR A 185 2.62 13.31 -12.35
CA TYR A 185 1.22 13.01 -12.63
C TYR A 185 0.98 12.69 -14.11
N ALA A 186 1.52 13.49 -15.03
CA ALA A 186 1.42 13.23 -16.46
C ALA A 186 1.98 11.85 -16.85
N GLN A 187 3.05 11.39 -16.18
CA GLN A 187 3.61 10.06 -16.42
C GLN A 187 2.77 8.94 -15.78
N ILE A 188 2.15 9.18 -14.63
CA ILE A 188 1.18 8.24 -14.02
C ILE A 188 -0.04 8.07 -14.95
N GLU A 189 -0.61 9.17 -15.42
CA GLU A 189 -1.73 9.17 -16.37
C GLU A 189 -1.36 8.43 -17.65
N LYS A 190 -0.18 8.70 -18.20
CA LYS A 190 0.33 8.00 -19.38
C LYS A 190 0.44 6.49 -19.15
N ASP A 191 1.05 6.06 -18.05
CA ASP A 191 1.21 4.64 -17.74
C ASP A 191 -0.15 3.93 -17.60
N LEU A 192 -1.12 4.56 -16.92
CA LEU A 192 -2.46 3.99 -16.74
C LEU A 192 -3.26 3.98 -18.05
N THR A 193 -3.28 5.08 -18.79
CA THR A 193 -4.00 5.18 -20.08
C THR A 193 -3.45 4.23 -21.13
N GLU A 194 -2.13 4.03 -21.20
CA GLU A 194 -1.52 3.05 -22.11
C GLU A 194 -1.73 1.59 -21.65
N ALA A 195 -1.92 1.35 -20.35
CA ALA A 195 -2.18 0.01 -19.81
C ALA A 195 -3.62 -0.47 -20.06
N ILE A 196 -4.61 0.41 -19.86
CA ILE A 196 -6.05 0.10 -19.89
C ILE A 196 -6.49 -0.75 -21.11
N PRO A 197 -6.08 -0.45 -22.36
CA PRO A 197 -6.57 -1.17 -23.53
C PRO A 197 -6.18 -2.65 -23.59
N SER A 198 -5.07 -3.05 -22.96
CA SER A 198 -4.50 -4.40 -23.03
C SER A 198 -4.65 -5.20 -21.74
N LEU A 199 -5.26 -4.62 -20.71
CA LEU A 199 -5.63 -5.34 -19.49
C LEU A 199 -6.92 -6.14 -19.71
N PRO A 200 -7.03 -7.36 -19.13
CA PRO A 200 -8.24 -8.14 -19.23
C PRO A 200 -9.37 -7.52 -18.41
N THR A 201 -10.62 -7.71 -18.84
CA THR A 201 -11.80 -7.23 -18.09
C THR A 201 -12.05 -8.04 -16.81
N SER A 202 -11.56 -9.28 -16.75
CA SER A 202 -11.64 -10.18 -15.61
C SER A 202 -10.43 -11.12 -15.60
N VAL A 203 -10.10 -11.67 -14.44
CA VAL A 203 -9.03 -12.68 -14.26
C VAL A 203 -9.60 -13.97 -13.71
N SER A 204 -8.87 -15.08 -13.90
CA SER A 204 -9.22 -16.37 -13.28
C SER A 204 -9.07 -16.27 -11.76
N ALA A 205 -10.18 -16.40 -11.02
CA ALA A 205 -10.16 -16.32 -9.56
C ALA A 205 -9.26 -17.40 -8.92
N ALA A 206 -9.14 -18.57 -9.54
CA ALA A 206 -8.37 -19.68 -9.01
C ALA A 206 -6.85 -19.50 -9.13
N THR A 207 -6.38 -18.74 -10.12
CA THR A 207 -4.95 -18.72 -10.52
C THR A 207 -4.35 -17.34 -10.65
N GLU A 208 -5.17 -16.30 -10.81
CA GLU A 208 -4.74 -14.94 -11.15
C GLU A 208 -5.38 -13.85 -10.26
N SER A 209 -6.09 -14.24 -9.19
CA SER A 209 -6.66 -13.28 -8.24
C SER A 209 -5.62 -12.29 -7.72
N GLY A 210 -5.98 -11.01 -7.68
CA GLY A 210 -5.10 -9.90 -7.29
C GLY A 210 -4.33 -9.26 -8.44
N ARG A 211 -4.31 -9.86 -9.63
CA ARG A 211 -3.76 -9.20 -10.83
C ARG A 211 -4.69 -8.12 -11.35
N LEU A 212 -4.10 -7.07 -11.90
CA LEU A 212 -4.82 -5.90 -12.38
C LEU A 212 -5.72 -6.24 -13.56
N THR A 213 -6.94 -5.75 -13.50
CA THR A 213 -7.93 -5.77 -14.58
C THR A 213 -8.05 -4.38 -15.21
N LYS A 214 -8.76 -4.30 -16.34
CA LYS A 214 -9.11 -3.04 -16.99
C LYS A 214 -9.85 -2.09 -16.02
N GLY A 215 -10.87 -2.61 -15.32
CA GLY A 215 -11.65 -1.85 -14.34
C GLY A 215 -10.79 -1.33 -13.17
N ALA A 216 -9.84 -2.14 -12.71
CA ALA A 216 -8.90 -1.74 -11.67
C ALA A 216 -8.01 -0.56 -12.09
N ALA A 217 -7.45 -0.60 -13.32
CA ALA A 217 -6.63 0.48 -13.85
C ALA A 217 -7.43 1.77 -14.12
N GLN A 218 -8.66 1.65 -14.65
CA GLN A 218 -9.58 2.79 -14.79
C GLN A 218 -9.93 3.42 -13.44
N ALA A 219 -10.18 2.60 -12.41
CA ALA A 219 -10.47 3.08 -11.07
C ALA A 219 -9.28 3.85 -10.46
N MET A 220 -8.06 3.34 -10.65
CA MET A 220 -6.84 4.05 -10.24
C MET A 220 -6.66 5.35 -11.02
N LEU A 221 -6.92 5.36 -12.33
CA LEU A 221 -6.85 6.57 -13.16
C LEU A 221 -7.86 7.64 -12.69
N GLY A 222 -9.10 7.23 -12.40
CA GLY A 222 -10.10 8.13 -11.83
C GLY A 222 -9.69 8.73 -10.49
N LYS A 223 -9.04 7.94 -9.63
CA LYS A 223 -8.45 8.41 -8.36
C LYS A 223 -7.33 9.41 -8.58
N VAL A 224 -6.43 9.16 -9.54
CA VAL A 224 -5.35 10.08 -9.91
C VAL A 224 -5.93 11.42 -10.39
N TYR A 225 -6.86 11.39 -11.34
CA TYR A 225 -7.52 12.59 -11.84
C TYR A 225 -8.21 13.39 -10.73
N LEU A 226 -8.91 12.71 -9.81
CA LEU A 226 -9.57 13.39 -8.70
C LEU A 226 -8.56 14.08 -7.77
N PHE A 227 -7.41 13.48 -7.51
CA PHE A 227 -6.34 14.06 -6.69
C PHE A 227 -5.68 15.28 -7.36
N GLU A 228 -5.66 15.34 -8.68
CA GLU A 228 -5.21 16.52 -9.44
C GLU A 228 -6.30 17.58 -9.63
N GLY A 229 -7.54 17.33 -9.19
CA GLY A 229 -8.68 18.22 -9.42
C GLY A 229 -9.24 18.17 -10.85
N LYS A 230 -8.82 17.19 -11.68
CA LYS A 230 -9.34 16.90 -13.03
C LYS A 230 -10.70 16.20 -12.95
N LYS A 231 -11.70 16.93 -12.45
CA LYS A 231 -13.01 16.37 -12.09
C LYS A 231 -13.79 15.82 -13.28
N VAL A 232 -13.67 16.44 -14.46
CA VAL A 232 -14.41 15.98 -15.65
C VAL A 232 -13.87 14.62 -16.11
N GLU A 233 -12.56 14.50 -16.17
CA GLU A 233 -11.83 13.29 -16.53
C GLU A 233 -12.06 12.17 -15.50
N ALA A 234 -12.01 12.51 -14.21
CA ALA A 234 -12.32 11.59 -13.12
C ALA A 234 -13.74 11.04 -13.23
N ALA A 235 -14.75 11.91 -13.41
CA ALA A 235 -16.14 11.49 -13.53
C ALA A 235 -16.35 10.60 -14.76
N ALA A 236 -15.74 10.93 -15.90
CA ALA A 236 -15.88 10.17 -17.14
C ALA A 236 -15.33 8.75 -16.99
N VAL A 237 -14.09 8.59 -16.50
CA VAL A 237 -13.47 7.26 -16.37
C VAL A 237 -14.11 6.43 -15.24
N LEU A 238 -14.53 7.06 -14.14
CA LEU A 238 -15.20 6.35 -13.06
C LEU A 238 -16.63 5.93 -13.45
N ALA A 239 -17.31 6.66 -14.33
CA ALA A 239 -18.59 6.22 -14.88
C ALA A 239 -18.46 4.89 -15.65
N GLU A 240 -17.35 4.72 -16.38
CA GLU A 240 -17.03 3.45 -17.06
C GLU A 240 -16.78 2.31 -16.08
N VAL A 241 -16.31 2.59 -14.86
CA VAL A 241 -16.13 1.57 -13.81
C VAL A 241 -17.46 1.28 -13.13
N ASN A 242 -18.19 2.31 -12.73
CA ASN A 242 -19.29 2.18 -11.77
C ASN A 242 -20.58 1.64 -12.38
N GLY A 243 -20.80 1.81 -13.69
CA GLY A 243 -22.03 1.39 -14.35
C GLY A 243 -23.26 2.03 -13.69
N THR A 244 -24.30 1.22 -13.48
CA THR A 244 -25.50 1.61 -12.72
C THR A 244 -25.25 1.41 -11.22
N PRO A 245 -25.31 2.48 -10.38
CA PRO A 245 -25.04 2.36 -8.95
C PRO A 245 -25.96 1.36 -8.25
N GLY A 246 -25.38 0.44 -7.49
CA GLY A 246 -26.11 -0.60 -6.74
C GLY A 246 -26.31 -1.91 -7.50
N GLU A 247 -26.07 -1.92 -8.81
CA GLU A 247 -26.14 -3.11 -9.67
C GLU A 247 -24.75 -3.68 -9.97
N VAL A 248 -24.72 -4.88 -10.56
CA VAL A 248 -23.47 -5.46 -11.07
C VAL A 248 -22.99 -4.64 -12.28
N ASN A 249 -21.75 -4.16 -12.26
CA ASN A 249 -21.17 -3.41 -13.37
C ASN A 249 -20.69 -4.34 -14.51
N GLN A 250 -20.21 -3.76 -15.62
CA GLN A 250 -19.67 -4.50 -16.77
C GLN A 250 -18.39 -5.31 -16.49
N TYR A 251 -17.75 -5.16 -15.33
CA TYR A 251 -16.59 -5.95 -14.89
C TYR A 251 -16.98 -7.05 -13.88
N GLY A 252 -18.27 -7.19 -13.55
CA GLY A 252 -18.76 -8.17 -12.58
C GLY A 252 -18.68 -7.71 -11.12
N ASN A 253 -18.34 -6.45 -10.87
CA ASN A 253 -18.28 -5.89 -9.51
C ASN A 253 -19.64 -5.40 -9.04
N LYS A 254 -19.88 -5.51 -7.73
CA LYS A 254 -21.07 -5.01 -7.02
C LYS A 254 -20.69 -4.71 -5.57
N LEU A 255 -21.34 -3.73 -4.94
CA LEU A 255 -21.27 -3.57 -3.48
C LEU A 255 -21.74 -4.86 -2.80
N LEU A 256 -21.05 -5.30 -1.75
CA LEU A 256 -21.51 -6.45 -0.97
C LEU A 256 -22.83 -6.09 -0.26
N ASP A 257 -23.74 -7.06 -0.18
CA ASP A 257 -25.05 -6.85 0.45
C ASP A 257 -24.91 -6.53 1.94
N SER A 258 -23.93 -7.14 2.64
CA SER A 258 -23.56 -6.79 4.00
C SER A 258 -22.19 -6.09 4.05
N PHE A 259 -22.14 -4.92 4.70
CA PHE A 259 -20.87 -4.20 4.90
C PHE A 259 -19.86 -5.00 5.74
N SER A 260 -20.32 -5.80 6.70
CA SER A 260 -19.42 -6.58 7.55
C SER A 260 -18.64 -7.64 6.79
N ASP A 261 -19.17 -8.10 5.66
CA ASP A 261 -18.58 -9.18 4.86
C ASP A 261 -17.28 -8.73 4.17
N LEU A 262 -17.05 -7.41 4.05
CA LEU A 262 -15.78 -6.85 3.57
C LEU A 262 -14.60 -7.23 4.47
N TRP A 263 -14.86 -7.48 5.76
CA TRP A 263 -13.84 -7.70 6.80
C TRP A 263 -13.68 -9.18 7.17
N VAL A 264 -14.45 -10.07 6.55
CA VAL A 264 -14.30 -11.52 6.71
C VAL A 264 -13.02 -11.95 6.00
N VAL A 265 -12.04 -12.46 6.77
CA VAL A 265 -10.68 -12.79 6.29
C VAL A 265 -10.67 -13.76 5.09
N SER A 266 -11.64 -14.68 5.01
CA SER A 266 -11.77 -15.63 3.90
C SER A 266 -12.50 -15.07 2.67
N ASN A 267 -13.19 -13.93 2.77
CA ASN A 267 -13.96 -13.32 1.68
C ASN A 267 -13.09 -12.44 0.77
N LYS A 268 -11.98 -13.02 0.30
CA LYS A 268 -10.98 -12.35 -0.53
C LYS A 268 -11.46 -12.18 -1.96
N PHE A 269 -11.04 -11.09 -2.61
CA PHE A 269 -11.36 -10.80 -4.02
C PHE A 269 -12.85 -10.90 -4.33
N ASN A 270 -13.67 -10.46 -3.36
CA ASN A 270 -15.11 -10.45 -3.49
C ASN A 270 -15.57 -9.42 -4.54
N ALA A 271 -16.88 -9.37 -4.81
CA ALA A 271 -17.43 -8.54 -5.87
C ALA A 271 -17.16 -7.03 -5.70
N GLU A 272 -16.88 -6.54 -4.49
CA GLU A 272 -16.59 -5.11 -4.27
C GLU A 272 -15.12 -4.75 -4.51
N SER A 273 -14.25 -5.75 -4.69
CA SER A 273 -12.80 -5.60 -4.85
C SER A 273 -12.41 -5.13 -6.26
N LEU A 274 -11.59 -4.08 -6.35
CA LEU A 274 -11.01 -3.58 -7.62
C LEU A 274 -9.49 -3.71 -7.62
N ILE A 275 -8.83 -3.20 -6.57
CA ILE A 275 -7.40 -3.42 -6.32
C ILE A 275 -7.27 -3.90 -4.88
N GLU A 276 -6.88 -5.15 -4.70
CA GLU A 276 -6.75 -5.79 -3.39
C GLU A 276 -5.39 -6.48 -3.26
N VAL A 277 -4.71 -6.15 -2.17
CA VAL A 277 -3.40 -6.69 -1.84
C VAL A 277 -3.58 -8.04 -1.17
N SER A 278 -2.95 -9.05 -1.77
CA SER A 278 -2.94 -10.40 -1.23
C SER A 278 -1.97 -10.55 -0.07
N HIS A 279 -2.45 -11.15 1.02
CA HIS A 279 -1.64 -11.61 2.13
C HIS A 279 -1.87 -13.11 2.36
N THR A 280 -0.86 -13.81 2.84
CA THR A 280 -0.98 -15.23 3.17
C THR A 280 -0.14 -15.57 4.38
N SER A 281 -0.62 -16.56 5.12
CA SER A 281 0.14 -17.13 6.22
C SER A 281 1.20 -18.12 5.70
N ALA A 282 1.14 -18.55 4.44
CA ALA A 282 2.01 -19.57 3.85
C ALA A 282 3.48 -19.12 3.67
N GLY A 283 3.74 -17.80 3.68
CA GLY A 283 5.10 -17.24 3.65
C GLY A 283 5.94 -17.61 4.88
N ASN A 284 5.30 -18.09 5.97
CA ASN A 284 5.95 -18.50 7.22
C ASN A 284 6.84 -17.38 7.80
N SER A 285 6.34 -16.14 7.75
CA SER A 285 7.06 -14.96 8.22
C SER A 285 7.57 -15.13 9.64
N ASP A 286 8.81 -14.73 9.88
CA ASP A 286 9.42 -14.69 11.21
C ASP A 286 10.14 -13.35 11.44
N TRP A 287 10.63 -13.17 12.65
CA TRP A 287 11.31 -11.94 13.06
C TRP A 287 12.61 -11.65 12.29
N GLY A 288 13.19 -12.64 11.61
CA GLY A 288 14.41 -12.49 10.83
C GLY A 288 14.20 -11.78 9.49
N PHE A 289 12.98 -11.78 8.95
CA PHE A 289 12.68 -11.15 7.65
C PHE A 289 11.34 -10.40 7.60
N TRP A 290 10.70 -10.15 8.74
CA TRP A 290 9.51 -9.32 8.86
C TRP A 290 9.67 -7.97 8.16
N GLY A 291 8.68 -7.57 7.37
CA GLY A 291 8.70 -6.32 6.61
C GLY A 291 9.59 -6.31 5.37
N SER A 292 10.30 -7.41 5.06
CA SER A 292 11.02 -7.57 3.79
C SER A 292 10.08 -8.02 2.66
N GLY A 293 10.57 -8.03 1.42
CA GLY A 293 9.79 -8.53 0.28
C GLY A 293 9.38 -10.01 0.38
N ARG A 294 10.01 -10.80 1.26
CA ARG A 294 9.65 -12.21 1.53
C ARG A 294 8.53 -12.35 2.57
N ASP A 295 8.21 -11.29 3.30
CA ASP A 295 7.11 -11.27 4.24
C ASP A 295 5.79 -11.07 3.48
N GLU A 296 4.88 -12.03 3.67
CA GLU A 296 3.56 -12.06 3.03
C GLU A 296 2.42 -11.89 4.05
N GLY A 297 2.74 -11.72 5.33
CA GLY A 297 1.78 -11.48 6.39
C GLY A 297 1.23 -10.06 6.38
N ASN A 298 0.02 -9.89 6.92
CA ASN A 298 -0.58 -8.58 7.15
C ASN A 298 -0.22 -8.10 8.55
N SER A 299 0.62 -7.06 8.63
CA SER A 299 1.10 -6.50 9.90
C SER A 299 0.07 -5.57 10.56
N VAL A 300 -0.87 -4.99 9.81
CA VAL A 300 -1.96 -4.18 10.38
C VAL A 300 -2.74 -5.02 11.41
N ASN A 301 -2.95 -6.31 11.13
CA ASN A 301 -3.72 -7.20 12.00
C ASN A 301 -3.15 -7.31 13.42
N ILE A 302 -1.83 -7.45 13.56
CA ILE A 302 -1.21 -7.47 14.90
C ILE A 302 -1.14 -6.06 15.50
N MET A 303 -0.86 -5.06 14.67
CA MET A 303 -0.66 -3.68 15.12
C MET A 303 -1.90 -3.11 15.81
N VAL A 304 -3.10 -3.33 15.27
CA VAL A 304 -4.34 -2.73 15.80
C VAL A 304 -4.95 -3.46 17.00
N GLY A 305 -4.42 -4.63 17.37
CA GLY A 305 -5.00 -5.44 18.44
C GLY A 305 -4.78 -4.89 19.85
N PRO A 306 -5.73 -5.05 20.78
CA PRO A 306 -5.59 -4.61 22.17
C PRO A 306 -4.45 -5.34 22.90
N ARG A 307 -3.77 -4.65 23.81
CA ARG A 307 -2.68 -5.23 24.61
C ARG A 307 -3.25 -6.07 25.75
N THR A 308 -2.67 -7.26 25.95
CA THR A 308 -2.98 -8.15 27.09
C THR A 308 -4.49 -8.39 27.23
N TYR A 309 -5.17 -8.63 26.11
CA TYR A 309 -6.60 -8.84 26.08
C TYR A 309 -6.99 -10.17 26.71
N SER A 310 -8.04 -10.15 27.53
CA SER A 310 -8.65 -11.32 28.13
C SER A 310 -10.16 -11.26 27.96
N LYS A 311 -10.76 -12.33 27.45
CA LYS A 311 -12.21 -12.50 27.39
C LYS A 311 -12.70 -13.02 28.74
N THR A 312 -13.56 -12.26 29.43
CA THR A 312 -14.07 -12.62 30.77
C THR A 312 -15.57 -12.94 30.77
N GLY A 313 -16.31 -12.58 29.73
CA GLY A 313 -17.74 -12.87 29.56
C GLY A 313 -18.11 -13.19 28.12
N ASP A 314 -19.34 -13.69 27.92
CA ASP A 314 -19.76 -14.28 26.64
C ASP A 314 -19.98 -13.25 25.52
N LEU A 315 -20.28 -12.00 25.87
CA LEU A 315 -20.58 -10.94 24.89
C LEU A 315 -19.32 -10.39 24.21
N ALA A 316 -18.14 -10.61 24.79
CA ALA A 316 -16.89 -10.13 24.21
C ALA A 316 -16.35 -11.08 23.12
N PRO A 317 -15.70 -10.55 22.06
CA PRO A 317 -15.10 -11.37 21.03
C PRO A 317 -13.89 -12.16 21.57
N ASP A 318 -13.59 -13.30 20.95
CA ASP A 318 -12.35 -14.05 21.24
C ASP A 318 -11.22 -13.52 20.35
N LEU A 319 -10.21 -12.89 20.97
CA LEU A 319 -9.14 -12.16 20.28
C LEU A 319 -7.76 -12.63 20.76
N PRO A 320 -6.75 -12.67 19.88
CA PRO A 320 -5.37 -12.56 20.30
C PRO A 320 -5.07 -11.13 20.81
N SER A 321 -4.01 -10.98 21.61
CA SER A 321 -3.49 -9.65 21.92
C SER A 321 -2.70 -9.07 20.75
N GLY A 322 -2.62 -7.74 20.67
CA GLY A 322 -1.83 -6.99 19.70
C GLY A 322 -1.05 -5.85 20.34
N TRP A 323 -0.73 -4.83 19.54
CA TRP A 323 0.18 -3.74 19.93
C TRP A 323 -0.51 -2.39 20.18
N ALA A 324 -1.82 -2.32 19.98
CA ALA A 324 -2.69 -1.17 20.23
C ALA A 324 -2.31 0.10 19.44
N PHE A 325 -1.89 -0.05 18.18
CA PHE A 325 -1.78 1.06 17.24
C PHE A 325 -3.15 1.40 16.62
N ASN A 326 -3.28 2.63 16.10
CA ASN A 326 -4.53 3.14 15.54
C ASN A 326 -5.73 2.94 16.46
N VAL A 327 -5.59 3.38 17.71
CA VAL A 327 -6.74 3.55 18.61
C VAL A 327 -7.61 4.69 18.09
N ALA A 328 -8.91 4.44 17.95
CA ALA A 328 -9.85 5.40 17.37
C ALA A 328 -10.04 6.58 18.32
N THR A 329 -10.11 7.79 17.78
CA THR A 329 -10.37 8.99 18.58
C THR A 329 -11.81 8.98 19.10
N GLN A 330 -12.05 9.71 20.19
CA GLN A 330 -13.42 10.00 20.65
C GLN A 330 -14.24 10.68 19.55
N ASN A 331 -13.61 11.49 18.69
CA ASN A 331 -14.29 12.19 17.60
C ASN A 331 -14.83 11.21 16.54
N LEU A 332 -14.04 10.21 16.14
CA LEU A 332 -14.53 9.18 15.23
C LEU A 332 -15.64 8.35 15.89
N TYR A 333 -15.44 7.93 17.15
CA TYR A 333 -16.45 7.19 17.91
C TYR A 333 -17.79 7.94 17.93
N ASP A 334 -17.78 9.23 18.28
CA ASP A 334 -18.99 10.04 18.35
C ASP A 334 -19.66 10.23 16.99
N ALA A 335 -18.88 10.26 15.91
CA ALA A 335 -19.39 10.37 14.56
C ALA A 335 -20.07 9.09 14.07
N ILE A 336 -19.55 7.90 14.46
CA ILE A 336 -19.97 6.62 13.89
C ILE A 336 -20.81 5.74 14.82
N LYS A 337 -20.88 6.01 16.14
CA LYS A 337 -21.60 5.16 17.13
C LYS A 337 -23.08 4.89 16.87
N THR A 338 -23.74 5.72 16.07
CA THR A 338 -25.14 5.50 15.65
C THR A 338 -25.28 5.05 14.19
N ASP A 339 -24.16 4.92 13.48
CA ASP A 339 -24.12 4.47 12.09
C ASP A 339 -24.14 2.93 12.05
N PRO A 340 -24.87 2.29 11.11
CA PRO A 340 -24.90 0.83 10.98
C PRO A 340 -23.53 0.17 10.73
N ARG A 341 -22.51 0.95 10.33
CA ARG A 341 -21.12 0.49 10.14
C ARG A 341 -20.31 0.47 11.43
N PHE A 342 -20.86 0.93 12.56
CA PHE A 342 -20.15 1.06 13.84
C PHE A 342 -19.45 -0.23 14.25
N GLU A 343 -20.19 -1.33 14.41
CA GLU A 343 -19.65 -2.60 14.92
C GLU A 343 -18.58 -3.22 13.99
N ALA A 344 -18.70 -3.00 12.69
CA ALA A 344 -17.68 -3.42 11.74
C ALA A 344 -16.41 -2.56 11.81
N THR A 345 -16.53 -1.31 12.27
CA THR A 345 -15.45 -0.32 12.26
C THR A 345 -14.73 -0.21 13.60
N ILE A 346 -15.46 -0.13 14.70
CA ILE A 346 -14.95 0.08 16.05
C ILE A 346 -15.34 -1.09 16.94
N LEU A 347 -14.39 -1.59 17.72
CA LEU A 347 -14.64 -2.43 18.88
C LEU A 347 -14.54 -1.55 20.13
N ASP A 348 -15.67 -1.38 20.82
CA ASP A 348 -15.76 -0.63 22.08
C ASP A 348 -15.38 -1.53 23.28
N ILE A 349 -14.08 -1.73 23.47
CA ILE A 349 -13.58 -2.53 24.60
C ILE A 349 -13.84 -1.81 25.93
N LYS A 350 -13.91 -0.48 25.93
CA LYS A 350 -14.26 0.31 27.12
C LYS A 350 -15.64 -0.09 27.66
N ALA A 351 -16.64 -0.21 26.79
CA ALA A 351 -17.97 -0.70 27.17
C ALA A 351 -17.90 -2.16 27.66
N LEU A 352 -17.21 -3.04 26.94
CA LEU A 352 -17.05 -4.44 27.34
C LEU A 352 -16.37 -4.60 28.71
N GLN A 353 -15.39 -3.76 29.04
CA GLN A 353 -14.71 -3.77 30.33
C GLN A 353 -15.62 -3.27 31.45
N ALA A 354 -16.41 -2.21 31.21
CA ALA A 354 -17.42 -1.74 32.15
C ALA A 354 -18.47 -2.82 32.48
N ASP A 355 -18.85 -3.61 31.49
CA ASP A 355 -19.80 -4.72 31.61
C ASP A 355 -19.14 -6.05 32.04
N LYS A 356 -17.85 -6.03 32.39
CA LYS A 356 -17.04 -7.19 32.84
C LYS A 356 -17.01 -8.34 31.83
N GLN A 357 -17.13 -8.01 30.54
CA GLN A 357 -17.08 -8.96 29.43
C GLN A 357 -15.65 -9.16 28.89
N ALA A 358 -14.79 -8.15 29.03
CA ALA A 358 -13.38 -8.23 28.65
C ALA A 358 -12.50 -7.44 29.62
N ASP A 359 -11.20 -7.75 29.60
CA ASP A 359 -10.17 -6.93 30.24
C ASP A 359 -9.00 -6.72 29.27
N TYR A 360 -8.29 -5.61 29.40
CA TYR A 360 -7.10 -5.28 28.60
C TYR A 360 -6.25 -4.24 29.32
N ILE A 361 -4.99 -4.10 28.90
CA ILE A 361 -4.11 -3.06 29.43
C ILE A 361 -4.15 -1.84 28.50
N PRO A 362 -4.53 -0.65 29.01
CA PRO A 362 -4.45 0.59 28.24
C PRO A 362 -3.04 0.85 27.70
N ALA A 363 -2.98 1.28 26.45
CA ALA A 363 -1.75 1.62 25.74
C ALA A 363 -1.48 3.14 25.73
N TYR A 364 -0.49 3.60 24.98
CA TYR A 364 -0.28 5.04 24.78
C TYR A 364 -1.47 5.65 24.03
N GLN A 365 -1.96 6.82 24.46
CA GLN A 365 -3.13 7.51 23.90
C GLN A 365 -4.41 6.66 23.83
N ASP A 366 -4.54 5.66 24.71
CA ASP A 366 -5.68 4.77 24.72
C ASP A 366 -7.03 5.50 24.92
N THR A 367 -8.01 5.06 24.14
CA THR A 367 -9.40 5.53 24.21
C THR A 367 -10.37 4.40 24.57
N GLY A 368 -9.88 3.15 24.54
CA GLY A 368 -10.70 1.93 24.60
C GLY A 368 -11.49 1.61 23.34
N TYR A 369 -11.26 2.33 22.24
CA TYR A 369 -11.88 2.12 20.93
C TYR A 369 -10.85 1.59 19.94
N PHE A 370 -11.04 0.35 19.47
CA PHE A 370 -10.08 -0.34 18.59
C PHE A 370 -10.60 -0.50 17.17
N LEU A 371 -9.72 -0.43 16.18
CA LEU A 371 -10.06 -0.58 14.76
C LEU A 371 -10.44 -2.03 14.44
N ASN A 372 -11.75 -2.33 14.40
CA ASN A 372 -12.27 -3.69 14.30
C ASN A 372 -12.15 -4.29 12.88
N LYS A 373 -12.11 -3.45 11.84
CA LYS A 373 -11.99 -3.89 10.42
C LYS A 373 -10.78 -4.79 10.17
N PHE A 374 -9.69 -4.54 10.89
CA PHE A 374 -8.42 -5.29 10.77
C PHE A 374 -8.09 -6.09 12.03
N LEU A 375 -9.02 -6.23 12.97
CA LEU A 375 -8.75 -6.90 14.23
C LEU A 375 -8.90 -8.42 14.07
N PRO A 376 -7.81 -9.22 14.13
CA PRO A 376 -7.92 -10.66 13.98
C PRO A 376 -8.72 -11.27 15.13
N ARG A 377 -9.45 -12.34 14.84
CA ARG A 377 -10.07 -13.19 15.86
C ARG A 377 -9.10 -14.30 16.25
N LYS A 378 -9.34 -14.97 17.38
CA LYS A 378 -8.49 -16.08 17.82
C LYS A 378 -8.38 -17.21 16.78
N GLY A 379 -9.45 -17.44 16.02
CA GLY A 379 -9.48 -18.39 14.90
C GLY A 379 -8.63 -18.00 13.68
N ASP A 380 -8.20 -16.73 13.58
CA ASP A 380 -7.33 -16.27 12.49
C ASP A 380 -5.85 -16.51 12.79
N VAL A 381 -5.51 -16.86 14.04
CA VAL A 381 -4.13 -17.17 14.45
C VAL A 381 -3.69 -18.48 13.80
N ARG A 382 -2.61 -18.41 13.03
CA ARG A 382 -2.01 -19.57 12.36
C ARG A 382 -1.48 -20.60 13.39
N THR A 383 -1.58 -21.89 13.08
CA THR A 383 -1.08 -23.01 13.91
C THR A 383 0.18 -23.72 13.39
N GLY A 384 0.81 -23.22 12.32
CA GLY A 384 2.03 -23.79 11.70
C GLY A 384 3.30 -22.97 11.99
N GLY A 385 4.39 -23.26 11.26
CA GLY A 385 5.68 -22.55 11.42
C GLY A 385 5.65 -21.04 11.11
N GLY A 386 6.70 -20.32 11.50
CA GLY A 386 6.75 -18.85 11.51
C GLY A 386 6.28 -18.26 12.85
N ALA A 387 6.38 -16.95 13.02
CA ALA A 387 5.83 -16.23 14.16
C ALA A 387 4.33 -15.97 13.94
N ALA A 388 3.47 -16.42 14.85
CA ALA A 388 2.02 -16.41 14.63
C ALA A 388 1.47 -15.00 14.36
N GLU A 389 1.98 -14.02 15.08
CA GLU A 389 1.66 -12.59 14.99
C GLU A 389 2.07 -11.93 13.66
N LEU A 390 3.02 -12.53 12.94
CA LEU A 390 3.50 -12.04 11.65
C LEU A 390 2.84 -12.75 10.46
N ASN A 391 1.91 -13.67 10.69
CA ASN A 391 1.31 -14.52 9.66
C ASN A 391 -0.22 -14.40 9.58
N TYR A 392 -0.79 -13.29 10.07
CA TYR A 392 -2.16 -12.95 9.72
C TYR A 392 -2.28 -12.71 8.22
N LYS A 393 -3.44 -13.03 7.66
CA LYS A 393 -3.61 -13.20 6.21
C LYS A 393 -4.78 -12.41 5.63
N GLN A 394 -5.31 -11.43 6.36
CA GLN A 394 -6.37 -10.59 5.81
C GLN A 394 -5.82 -9.80 4.63
N ASN A 395 -6.55 -9.77 3.52
CA ASN A 395 -6.20 -8.90 2.40
C ASN A 395 -6.56 -7.44 2.72
N THR A 396 -6.03 -6.50 1.94
CA THR A 396 -6.38 -5.08 2.08
C THR A 396 -6.80 -4.46 0.76
N TYR A 397 -7.85 -3.64 0.79
CA TYR A 397 -8.31 -2.90 -0.38
C TYR A 397 -7.46 -1.65 -0.58
N VAL A 398 -6.89 -1.48 -1.76
CA VAL A 398 -6.30 -0.20 -2.22
C VAL A 398 -7.40 0.63 -2.89
N ILE A 399 -8.28 -0.04 -3.64
CA ILE A 399 -9.52 0.52 -4.18
C ILE A 399 -10.61 -0.56 -4.12
N ARG A 400 -11.79 -0.18 -3.62
CA ARG A 400 -13.03 -0.96 -3.69
C ARG A 400 -14.15 -0.13 -4.29
N LEU A 401 -15.22 -0.76 -4.76
CA LEU A 401 -16.27 -0.10 -5.57
C LEU A 401 -16.97 1.07 -4.86
N ALA A 402 -17.15 1.01 -3.53
CA ALA A 402 -17.69 2.16 -2.79
C ALA A 402 -16.79 3.41 -2.92
N ASP A 403 -15.45 3.24 -3.01
CA ASP A 403 -14.51 4.35 -3.20
C ASP A 403 -14.76 4.99 -4.56
N THR A 404 -14.89 4.19 -5.63
CA THR A 404 -15.15 4.72 -6.97
C THR A 404 -16.53 5.38 -7.07
N TYR A 405 -17.53 4.90 -6.35
CA TYR A 405 -18.85 5.55 -6.29
C TYR A 405 -18.75 6.94 -5.68
N LEU A 406 -18.09 7.05 -4.53
CA LEU A 406 -17.96 8.31 -3.81
C LEU A 406 -16.97 9.28 -4.48
N MET A 407 -15.93 8.77 -5.13
CA MET A 407 -15.03 9.57 -5.98
C MET A 407 -15.75 10.16 -7.19
N GLU A 408 -16.60 9.37 -7.87
CA GLU A 408 -17.39 9.88 -9.00
C GLU A 408 -18.43 10.90 -8.54
N ALA A 409 -19.13 10.63 -7.44
CA ALA A 409 -20.09 11.57 -6.86
C ALA A 409 -19.40 12.90 -6.49
N GLU A 410 -18.18 12.85 -5.95
CA GLU A 410 -17.38 14.02 -5.62
C GLU A 410 -16.96 14.82 -6.87
N ALA A 411 -16.51 14.11 -7.91
CA ALA A 411 -16.11 14.70 -9.17
C ALA A 411 -17.27 15.44 -9.86
N LEU A 412 -18.48 14.86 -9.80
CA LEU A 412 -19.72 15.46 -10.31
C LEU A 412 -20.23 16.60 -9.41
N GLY A 413 -20.05 16.48 -8.10
CA GLY A 413 -20.44 17.45 -7.08
C GLY A 413 -21.95 17.58 -6.81
N SER A 414 -22.80 17.37 -7.83
CA SER A 414 -24.26 17.41 -7.73
C SER A 414 -24.94 16.67 -8.90
N GLY A 415 -26.28 16.65 -8.90
CA GLY A 415 -27.07 16.06 -9.99
C GLY A 415 -27.51 14.62 -9.71
N THR A 416 -28.38 14.10 -10.59
CA THR A 416 -29.05 12.80 -10.41
C THR A 416 -28.07 11.63 -10.31
N ARG A 417 -26.97 11.67 -11.07
CA ARG A 417 -25.95 10.62 -11.02
C ARG A 417 -25.15 10.65 -9.72
N ALA A 418 -24.71 11.83 -9.27
CA ALA A 418 -24.03 11.96 -7.98
C ALA A 418 -24.93 11.52 -6.81
N GLN A 419 -26.23 11.85 -6.88
CA GLN A 419 -27.23 11.42 -5.91
C GLN A 419 -27.37 9.89 -5.88
N ALA A 420 -27.52 9.24 -7.04
CA ALA A 420 -27.65 7.79 -7.12
C ALA A 420 -26.41 7.04 -6.58
N LEU A 421 -25.20 7.57 -6.85
CA LEU A 421 -23.94 7.00 -6.35
C LEU A 421 -23.87 7.08 -4.81
N LEU A 422 -24.20 8.24 -4.23
CA LEU A 422 -24.25 8.42 -2.78
C LEU A 422 -25.33 7.52 -2.14
N ASP A 423 -26.52 7.50 -2.74
CA ASP A 423 -27.64 6.70 -2.25
C ASP A 423 -27.34 5.21 -2.28
N ALA A 424 -26.63 4.70 -3.29
CA ALA A 424 -26.28 3.28 -3.36
C ALA A 424 -25.39 2.84 -2.17
N VAL A 425 -24.40 3.65 -1.79
CA VAL A 425 -23.54 3.36 -0.63
C VAL A 425 -24.33 3.39 0.68
N ARG A 426 -25.21 4.38 0.83
CA ARG A 426 -26.05 4.56 2.02
C ARG A 426 -27.11 3.46 2.15
N ALA A 427 -27.78 3.13 1.06
CA ALA A 427 -28.83 2.13 1.01
C ALA A 427 -28.30 0.73 1.34
N ARG A 428 -27.06 0.41 0.96
CA ARG A 428 -26.42 -0.87 1.32
C ARG A 428 -26.40 -1.11 2.83
N VAL A 429 -26.24 -0.06 3.62
CA VAL A 429 -26.27 -0.15 5.10
C VAL A 429 -27.62 0.25 5.71
N GLY A 430 -28.67 0.39 4.90
CA GLY A 430 -30.01 0.75 5.35
C GLY A 430 -30.20 2.21 5.75
N LEU A 431 -29.26 3.10 5.39
CA LEU A 431 -29.41 4.53 5.63
C LEU A 431 -30.30 5.18 4.57
N PRO A 432 -31.16 6.15 4.95
CA PRO A 432 -32.01 6.86 4.00
C PRO A 432 -31.20 7.78 3.10
N SER A 433 -31.76 8.13 1.94
CA SER A 433 -31.22 9.15 1.04
C SER A 433 -31.08 10.50 1.75
N VAL A 434 -30.02 11.22 1.43
CA VAL A 434 -29.78 12.62 1.83
C VAL A 434 -29.40 13.42 0.60
N PRO A 435 -29.70 14.73 0.54
CA PRO A 435 -29.30 15.55 -0.60
C PRO A 435 -27.78 15.49 -0.84
N VAL A 436 -27.40 15.13 -2.06
CA VAL A 436 -25.99 15.07 -2.44
C VAL A 436 -25.38 16.47 -2.41
N THR A 437 -24.32 16.59 -1.63
CA THR A 437 -23.46 17.77 -1.53
C THR A 437 -22.05 17.29 -1.30
N LEU A 438 -21.05 18.15 -1.57
CA LEU A 438 -19.66 17.81 -1.22
C LEU A 438 -19.54 17.46 0.27
N GLN A 439 -20.24 18.16 1.17
CA GLN A 439 -20.20 17.86 2.60
C GLN A 439 -20.80 16.49 2.93
N ALA A 440 -21.94 16.13 2.32
CA ALA A 440 -22.53 14.80 2.49
C ALA A 440 -21.59 13.70 2.00
N ILE A 441 -20.91 13.91 0.87
CA ILE A 441 -19.92 12.96 0.33
C ILE A 441 -18.70 12.85 1.25
N LYS A 442 -18.16 13.98 1.74
CA LYS A 442 -17.05 13.99 2.70
C LYS A 442 -17.38 13.20 3.97
N LEU A 443 -18.61 13.37 4.50
CA LEU A 443 -19.09 12.62 5.65
C LEU A 443 -19.26 11.13 5.34
N GLU A 444 -19.87 10.80 4.21
CA GLU A 444 -20.08 9.41 3.80
C GLU A 444 -18.73 8.69 3.62
N ARG A 445 -17.75 9.33 2.99
CA ARG A 445 -16.39 8.81 2.85
C ARG A 445 -15.74 8.54 4.21
N ARG A 446 -15.92 9.43 5.18
CA ARG A 446 -15.37 9.25 6.54
C ARG A 446 -15.98 8.01 7.22
N MET A 447 -17.30 7.83 7.13
CA MET A 447 -17.98 6.67 7.75
C MET A 447 -17.67 5.37 7.02
N GLU A 448 -17.62 5.42 5.69
CA GLU A 448 -17.38 4.25 4.85
C GLU A 448 -15.94 3.74 4.97
N PHE A 449 -14.94 4.65 4.94
CA PHE A 449 -13.52 4.31 4.83
C PHE A 449 -12.69 4.50 6.10
N ALA A 450 -13.32 4.75 7.26
CA ALA A 450 -12.61 4.85 8.54
C ALA A 450 -11.67 3.64 8.74
N GLY A 451 -10.38 3.93 8.97
CA GLY A 451 -9.32 2.95 9.18
C GLY A 451 -8.64 2.41 7.93
N GLU A 452 -9.10 2.73 6.73
CA GLU A 452 -8.55 2.21 5.46
C GLU A 452 -7.39 3.07 4.90
N GLY A 453 -6.82 3.99 5.69
CA GLY A 453 -5.66 4.79 5.28
C GLY A 453 -5.95 5.92 4.29
N LEU A 454 -7.22 6.35 4.16
CA LEU A 454 -7.65 7.36 3.18
C LEU A 454 -7.86 8.76 3.78
N ARG A 455 -8.24 8.86 5.06
CA ARG A 455 -8.74 10.09 5.68
C ARG A 455 -7.77 11.27 5.60
N PHE A 456 -6.49 11.04 5.88
CA PHE A 456 -5.47 12.08 5.81
C PHE A 456 -5.36 12.68 4.39
N PHE A 457 -5.25 11.82 3.37
CA PHE A 457 -5.17 12.28 1.98
C PHE A 457 -6.44 13.01 1.53
N ASP A 458 -7.61 12.54 1.97
CA ASP A 458 -8.89 13.19 1.72
C ASP A 458 -8.92 14.61 2.32
N LEU A 459 -8.50 14.78 3.58
CA LEU A 459 -8.42 16.09 4.22
C LEU A 459 -7.45 17.04 3.50
N VAL A 460 -6.27 16.55 3.11
CA VAL A 460 -5.25 17.35 2.42
C VAL A 460 -5.77 17.81 1.05
N ARG A 461 -6.28 16.90 0.21
CA ARG A 461 -6.73 17.25 -1.14
C ARG A 461 -8.00 18.11 -1.16
N TRP A 462 -8.77 18.10 -0.07
CA TRP A 462 -9.92 19.00 0.11
C TRP A 462 -9.53 20.38 0.62
N GLY A 463 -8.31 20.56 1.12
CA GLY A 463 -7.89 21.78 1.82
C GLY A 463 -8.46 21.90 3.24
N ASP A 464 -8.97 20.81 3.81
CA ASP A 464 -9.58 20.79 5.14
C ASP A 464 -8.55 20.50 6.25
N ALA A 465 -7.40 19.91 5.91
CA ALA A 465 -6.40 19.41 6.86
C ALA A 465 -5.97 20.47 7.90
N GLY A 466 -5.63 21.68 7.45
CA GLY A 466 -5.21 22.77 8.35
C GLY A 466 -6.26 23.17 9.39
N THR A 467 -7.55 23.00 9.10
CA THR A 467 -8.63 23.28 10.07
C THR A 467 -8.91 22.06 10.96
N VAL A 468 -9.01 20.89 10.35
CA VAL A 468 -9.41 19.65 11.04
C VAL A 468 -8.31 19.12 11.97
N LEU A 469 -7.04 19.29 11.60
CA LEU A 469 -5.88 18.77 12.31
C LEU A 469 -5.13 19.84 13.12
N ALA A 470 -5.67 21.07 13.21
CA ALA A 470 -5.05 22.17 13.96
C ALA A 470 -4.75 21.80 15.42
N ASN A 471 -5.65 21.07 16.07
CA ASN A 471 -5.49 20.62 17.46
C ASN A 471 -4.48 19.47 17.63
N ARG A 472 -4.00 18.88 16.52
CA ARG A 472 -2.97 17.84 16.49
C ARG A 472 -1.57 18.39 16.20
N GLY A 473 -1.44 19.69 15.93
CA GLY A 473 -0.17 20.35 15.62
C GLY A 473 0.09 20.60 14.14
N PHE A 474 -0.88 20.33 13.26
CA PHE A 474 -0.70 20.46 11.80
C PHE A 474 -0.34 21.89 11.39
N GLU A 475 0.77 22.03 10.67
CA GLU A 475 1.24 23.28 10.08
C GLU A 475 0.87 23.34 8.58
N THR A 476 -0.02 24.27 8.24
CA THR A 476 -0.45 24.50 6.85
C THR A 476 0.70 25.01 5.99
N GLY A 477 0.91 24.38 4.83
CA GLY A 477 2.02 24.65 3.92
C GLY A 477 3.27 23.82 4.19
N VAL A 478 3.25 22.95 5.22
CA VAL A 478 4.34 22.04 5.59
C VAL A 478 3.80 20.60 5.63
N ASP A 479 2.84 20.33 6.51
CA ASP A 479 2.43 18.97 6.85
C ASP A 479 1.44 18.31 5.88
N GLU A 480 1.07 18.98 4.78
CA GLU A 480 0.34 18.34 3.69
C GLU A 480 1.15 17.21 3.02
N ILE A 481 2.47 17.24 3.15
CA ILE A 481 3.42 16.31 2.54
C ILE A 481 4.52 15.94 3.54
N PHE A 482 5.19 14.82 3.33
CA PHE A 482 6.24 14.34 4.21
C PHE A 482 7.59 14.97 3.90
N PRO A 483 8.48 15.12 4.90
CA PRO A 483 9.88 15.35 4.63
C PRO A 483 10.48 14.19 3.84
N ILE A 484 11.39 14.49 2.94
CA ILE A 484 12.23 13.49 2.29
C ILE A 484 13.18 12.90 3.34
N PRO A 485 13.32 11.56 3.44
CA PRO A 485 14.19 10.95 4.42
C PRO A 485 15.64 11.43 4.27
N THR A 486 16.30 11.76 5.39
CA THR A 486 17.62 12.39 5.41
C THR A 486 18.67 11.61 4.60
N ARG A 487 18.59 10.26 4.62
CA ARG A 487 19.50 9.39 3.88
C ARG A 487 19.41 9.57 2.37
N GLU A 488 18.26 9.94 1.84
CA GLU A 488 18.06 10.18 0.41
C GLU A 488 18.65 11.53 -0.05
N LEU A 489 18.86 12.46 0.88
CA LEU A 489 19.48 13.77 0.60
C LEU A 489 21.01 13.71 0.61
N GLN A 490 21.60 12.74 1.32
CA GLN A 490 23.04 12.65 1.49
C GLN A 490 23.74 12.19 0.20
N GLY A 491 24.60 13.04 -0.35
CA GLY A 491 25.36 12.72 -1.57
C GLY A 491 24.52 12.74 -2.85
N THR A 492 23.32 13.33 -2.81
CA THR A 492 22.44 13.50 -3.98
C THR A 492 22.21 14.97 -4.29
N LYS A 493 21.51 15.26 -5.39
CA LYS A 493 21.04 16.62 -5.73
C LYS A 493 19.62 16.89 -5.26
N LEU A 494 19.04 15.97 -4.47
CA LEU A 494 17.69 16.13 -3.95
C LEU A 494 17.64 17.27 -2.94
N LYS A 495 16.55 18.01 -2.95
CA LYS A 495 16.26 19.08 -2.00
C LYS A 495 15.12 18.65 -1.11
N GLN A 496 15.19 19.06 0.14
CA GLN A 496 14.11 18.85 1.10
C GLN A 496 12.86 19.63 0.70
N ASN A 497 11.70 19.11 1.11
CA ASN A 497 10.41 19.77 1.03
C ASN A 497 10.35 21.04 1.90
N PRO A 498 9.51 22.02 1.53
CA PRO A 498 9.33 23.23 2.33
C PRO A 498 8.96 22.93 3.79
N GLY A 499 9.50 23.70 4.74
CA GLY A 499 9.21 23.57 6.18
C GLY A 499 10.07 22.55 6.94
N TYR A 500 10.83 21.70 6.27
CA TYR A 500 11.57 20.59 6.92
C TYR A 500 13.11 20.74 6.92
N ASN A 501 13.63 21.97 6.78
CA ASN A 501 15.07 22.26 6.74
C ASN A 501 15.68 22.53 8.13
#